data_AF-A0A402ASL5-F1
#
_entry.id   AF-A0A402ASL5-F1
#
_cell.length_a   1.000
_cell.length_b   1.000
_cell.length_c   1.000
_cell.angle_alpha   90.00
_cell.angle_beta   90.00
_cell.angle_gamma   90.00
#
_symmetry.space_group_name_H-M   'P 1'
#
loop_
_entity.id
_entity.type
_entity.pdbx_description
1 polymer ?
#
loop_
_entity_poly.entity_id
_entity_poly.type
_entity_poly.pdbx_seq_one_letter_code
_entity_poly.pdbx_strand_id
1 'polypeptide(L)'
;MKNEQPLKQTRMWPGNKSNRLLLPATLIGSALVWVGNHHGLWWLIIITGMGFGWLIRGKNLHLIATCTTALAGWGVDLLWQARNANIVETAAVVGGIIGLPPAYSSSIVIVFTLMLAWLLCASGDWVGTASRHLIIAAITPQAHSPNPGLRDTDRQDRPAKAHIATQPATCEKVYQ
;
A
#
# COMPACT_ATOMS: atom_id res chain seq x y z
N MET A 1 -6.34 23.32 47.51
CA MET A 1 -6.01 22.10 46.73
C MET A 1 -6.41 22.37 45.28
N LYS A 2 -5.42 22.66 44.42
CA LYS A 2 -5.63 23.03 43.01
C LYS A 2 -5.24 21.82 42.17
N ASN A 3 -6.20 21.23 41.47
CA ASN A 3 -6.00 20.07 40.60
C ASN A 3 -5.30 20.51 39.32
N GLU A 4 -3.99 20.28 39.25
CA GLU A 4 -3.22 20.46 38.02
C GLU A 4 -3.43 19.22 37.13
N GLN A 5 -4.37 19.35 36.19
CA GLN A 5 -4.54 18.38 35.11
C GLN A 5 -3.32 18.47 34.19
N PRO A 6 -2.55 17.38 33.98
CA PRO A 6 -1.41 17.41 33.08
C PRO A 6 -1.94 17.65 31.67
N LEU A 7 -1.58 18.80 31.10
CA LEU A 7 -1.83 19.16 29.71
C LEU A 7 -1.44 17.96 28.85
N LYS A 8 -2.45 17.30 28.27
CA LYS A 8 -2.30 16.29 27.22
C LYS A 8 -1.42 16.93 26.16
N GLN A 9 -0.15 16.55 26.21
CA GLN A 9 0.84 16.92 25.24
C GLN A 9 0.35 16.30 23.94
N THR A 10 -0.43 17.08 23.18
CA THR A 10 -0.81 16.80 21.80
C THR A 10 0.52 16.63 21.11
N ARG A 11 0.89 15.35 20.95
CA ARG A 11 2.02 14.88 20.19
C ARG A 11 1.81 15.45 18.80
N MET A 12 2.31 16.66 18.58
CA MET A 12 2.38 17.32 17.29
C MET A 12 3.15 16.35 16.43
N TRP A 13 2.40 15.62 15.60
CA TRP A 13 2.94 14.65 14.67
C TRP A 13 4.02 15.38 13.87
N PRO A 14 5.29 14.93 13.94
CA PRO A 14 6.36 15.58 13.20
C PRO A 14 5.93 15.64 11.74
N GLY A 15 5.86 16.88 11.23
CA GLY A 15 5.33 17.21 9.91
C GLY A 15 5.81 16.22 8.86
N ASN A 16 4.87 15.42 8.37
CA ASN A 16 5.10 14.27 7.53
C ASN A 16 5.62 14.72 6.15
N LYS A 17 6.94 14.84 6.01
CA LYS A 17 7.59 15.15 4.71
C LYS A 17 7.15 14.15 3.62
N SER A 18 6.78 12.92 4.00
CA SER A 18 6.27 11.91 3.07
C SER A 18 4.91 12.27 2.45
N ASN A 19 4.06 13.04 3.13
CA ASN A 19 2.78 13.49 2.56
C ASN A 19 2.97 14.52 1.45
N ARG A 20 4.04 15.33 1.51
CA ARG A 20 4.28 16.37 0.50
C ARG A 20 4.71 15.80 -0.85
N LEU A 21 5.34 14.63 -0.86
CA LEU A 21 5.79 13.96 -2.09
C LEU A 21 4.72 13.05 -2.70
N LEU A 22 3.74 12.62 -1.90
CA LEU A 22 2.67 11.72 -2.32
C LEU A 22 1.81 12.33 -3.44
N LEU A 23 1.32 13.55 -3.19
CA LEU A 23 0.42 14.26 -4.10
C LEU A 23 1.04 14.50 -5.49
N PRO A 24 2.25 15.10 -5.61
CA PRO A 24 2.88 15.26 -6.92
C PRO A 24 3.23 13.91 -7.56
N ALA A 25 3.67 12.90 -6.80
CA ALA A 25 3.96 11.58 -7.35
C ALA A 25 2.71 10.90 -7.91
N THR A 26 1.56 10.99 -7.24
CA THR A 26 0.28 10.48 -7.74
C THR A 26 -0.19 11.21 -8.99
N LEU A 27 -0.01 12.53 -9.06
CA LEU A 27 -0.38 13.32 -10.23
C LEU A 27 0.49 12.95 -11.43
N ILE A 28 1.80 12.87 -11.24
CA ILE A 28 2.75 12.48 -12.30
C ILE A 28 2.46 11.05 -12.75
N GLY A 29 2.28 10.11 -11.82
CA GLY A 29 1.93 8.74 -12.15
C GLY A 29 0.61 8.64 -12.91
N SER A 30 -0.41 9.41 -12.51
CA SER A 30 -1.72 9.41 -13.19
C SER A 30 -1.61 9.95 -14.61
N ALA A 31 -0.86 11.04 -14.80
CA ALA A 31 -0.59 11.59 -16.12
C ALA A 31 0.19 10.59 -17.00
N LEU A 32 1.17 9.89 -16.43
CA LEU A 32 1.95 8.87 -17.14
C LEU A 32 1.09 7.70 -17.61
N VAL A 33 0.22 7.20 -16.73
CA VAL A 33 -0.73 6.12 -17.05
C VAL A 33 -1.74 6.59 -18.09
N TRP A 34 -2.25 7.81 -17.98
CA TRP A 34 -3.19 8.38 -18.94
C TRP A 34 -2.57 8.52 -20.34
N VAL A 35 -1.41 9.17 -20.45
CA VAL A 35 -0.67 9.29 -21.73
C VAL A 35 -0.30 7.91 -22.27
N GLY A 36 0.16 7.02 -21.39
CA GLY A 36 0.51 5.65 -21.75
C GLY A 36 -0.65 4.90 -22.40
N ASN A 37 -1.81 4.91 -21.75
CA ASN A 37 -3.02 4.29 -22.31
C ASN A 37 -3.40 4.89 -23.65
N HIS A 38 -3.34 6.21 -23.79
CA HIS A 38 -3.68 6.89 -25.03
C HIS A 38 -2.80 6.44 -26.22
N HIS A 39 -1.55 6.06 -25.95
CA HIS A 39 -0.61 5.52 -26.94
C HIS A 39 -0.57 3.98 -27.00
N GLY A 40 -1.47 3.28 -26.31
CA GLY A 40 -1.50 1.80 -26.26
C GLY A 40 -0.39 1.17 -25.40
N LEU A 41 0.32 1.96 -24.61
CA LEU A 41 1.39 1.53 -23.71
C LEU A 41 0.84 1.11 -22.33
N TRP A 42 -0.09 0.15 -22.33
CA TRP A 42 -0.79 -0.33 -21.14
C TRP A 42 0.16 -0.87 -20.04
N TRP A 43 1.35 -1.33 -20.40
CA TRP A 43 2.38 -1.82 -19.47
C TRP A 43 2.96 -0.71 -18.56
N LEU A 44 2.77 0.57 -18.90
CA LEU A 44 3.24 1.69 -18.07
C LEU A 44 2.58 1.73 -16.69
N ILE A 45 1.38 1.16 -16.54
CA ILE A 45 0.74 1.03 -15.23
C ILE A 45 1.54 0.16 -14.26
N ILE A 46 2.18 -0.90 -14.78
CA ILE A 46 3.02 -1.81 -13.99
C ILE A 46 4.28 -1.07 -13.53
N ILE A 47 4.92 -0.32 -14.43
CA ILE A 47 6.13 0.46 -14.11
C ILE A 47 5.81 1.56 -13.10
N THR A 48 4.67 2.23 -13.26
CA THR A 48 4.23 3.28 -12.33
C THR A 48 3.98 2.70 -10.94
N GLY A 49 3.30 1.55 -10.86
CA GLY A 49 3.11 0.81 -9.61
C GLY A 49 4.45 0.42 -8.96
N MET A 50 5.39 -0.12 -9.76
CA MET A 50 6.73 -0.47 -9.30
C MET A 50 7.51 0.74 -8.77
N GLY A 51 7.38 1.89 -9.43
CA GLY A 51 7.93 3.17 -8.97
C GLY A 51 7.40 3.57 -7.59
N PHE A 52 6.09 3.43 -7.34
CA PHE A 52 5.52 3.73 -6.03
C PHE A 52 6.05 2.82 -4.91
N GLY A 53 6.19 1.52 -5.17
CA GLY A 53 6.74 0.56 -4.20
C GLY A 53 8.20 0.84 -3.84
N TRP A 54 8.95 1.45 -4.76
CA TRP A 54 10.30 1.93 -4.51
C TRP A 54 10.33 3.25 -3.73
N LEU A 55 9.59 4.25 -4.20
CA LEU A 55 9.69 5.64 -3.74
C LEU A 55 9.00 5.88 -2.39
N ILE A 56 7.83 5.28 -2.17
CA ILE A 56 6.97 5.59 -1.03
C ILE A 56 7.33 4.68 0.15
N ARG A 57 7.78 5.29 1.25
CA ARG A 57 8.07 4.60 2.52
C ARG A 57 6.87 4.71 3.45
N GLY A 58 5.96 3.73 3.40
CA GLY A 58 4.84 3.63 4.34
C GLY A 58 3.90 2.47 4.03
N LYS A 59 3.58 1.65 5.03
CA LYS A 59 2.87 0.36 4.90
C LYS A 59 1.52 0.44 4.16
N ASN A 60 0.83 1.59 4.21
CA ASN A 60 -0.47 1.77 3.57
C ASN A 60 -0.49 2.91 2.54
N LEU A 61 0.53 3.79 2.55
CA LEU A 61 0.53 5.01 1.72
C LEU A 61 0.75 4.70 0.23
N HIS A 62 1.62 3.73 -0.05
CA HIS A 62 1.83 3.25 -1.41
C HIS A 62 0.55 2.66 -2.01
N LEU A 63 -0.14 1.76 -1.30
CA LEU A 63 -1.44 1.21 -1.76
C LEU A 63 -2.47 2.27 -2.12
N ILE A 64 -2.59 3.33 -1.30
CA ILE A 64 -3.51 4.45 -1.60
C ILE A 64 -3.08 5.15 -2.89
N ALA A 65 -1.79 5.47 -3.03
CA ALA A 65 -1.26 6.11 -4.23
C ALA A 65 -1.45 5.24 -5.49
N THR A 66 -1.17 3.94 -5.38
CA THR A 66 -1.32 2.95 -6.44
C THR A 66 -2.78 2.85 -6.90
N CYS A 67 -3.72 2.81 -5.94
CA CYS A 67 -5.15 2.75 -6.20
C CYS A 67 -5.67 4.04 -6.85
N THR A 68 -5.35 5.21 -6.27
CA THR A 68 -5.80 6.50 -6.82
C THR A 68 -5.23 6.73 -8.21
N THR A 69 -3.97 6.34 -8.45
CA THR A 69 -3.31 6.52 -9.76
C THR A 69 -3.91 5.60 -10.82
N ALA A 70 -4.15 4.33 -10.49
CA ALA A 70 -4.78 3.38 -11.41
C ALA A 70 -6.19 3.84 -11.80
N LEU A 71 -7.01 4.21 -10.80
CA LEU A 71 -8.38 4.66 -11.01
C LEU A 71 -8.45 6.01 -11.74
N ALA A 72 -7.58 6.97 -11.40
CA ALA A 72 -7.56 8.26 -12.09
C ALA A 72 -7.05 8.13 -13.52
N GLY A 73 -5.94 7.43 -13.75
CA GLY A 73 -5.35 7.27 -15.07
C GLY A 73 -6.28 6.56 -16.06
N TRP A 74 -6.81 5.39 -15.66
CA TRP A 74 -7.76 4.65 -16.51
C TRP A 74 -9.16 5.24 -16.50
N GLY A 75 -9.65 5.73 -15.36
CA GLY A 75 -10.99 6.29 -15.24
C GLY A 75 -11.18 7.56 -16.07
N VAL A 76 -10.16 8.43 -16.12
CA VAL A 76 -10.18 9.63 -16.97
C VAL A 76 -10.15 9.26 -18.45
N ASP A 77 -9.31 8.29 -18.83
CA ASP A 77 -9.24 7.83 -20.23
C ASP A 77 -10.53 7.13 -20.67
N LEU A 78 -11.10 6.27 -19.82
CA LEU A 78 -12.40 5.64 -20.06
C LEU A 78 -13.54 6.66 -20.14
N LEU A 79 -13.53 7.69 -19.29
CA LEU A 79 -14.53 8.76 -19.35
C LEU A 79 -14.37 9.61 -20.62
N TRP A 80 -13.14 9.90 -21.01
CA TRP A 80 -12.83 10.61 -22.25
C TRP A 80 -13.30 9.81 -23.46
N GLN A 81 -12.95 8.52 -23.51
CA GLN A 81 -13.37 7.64 -24.59
C GLN A 81 -14.88 7.37 -24.55
N ALA A 82 -15.54 7.31 -23.39
CA ALA A 82 -17.00 7.18 -23.34
C ALA A 82 -17.73 8.42 -23.91
N ARG A 83 -17.10 9.60 -23.89
CA ARG A 83 -17.65 10.83 -24.46
C ARG A 83 -17.28 11.04 -25.93
N ASN A 84 -16.07 10.66 -26.33
CA ASN A 84 -15.52 11.00 -27.65
C ASN A 84 -15.41 9.80 -28.60
N ALA A 85 -15.53 8.58 -28.08
CA ALA A 85 -15.41 7.33 -28.83
C ALA A 85 -16.61 6.40 -28.54
N ASN A 86 -16.93 5.50 -29.46
CA ASN A 86 -18.01 4.53 -29.29
C ASN A 86 -17.61 3.37 -28.34
N ILE A 87 -16.95 3.65 -27.21
CA ILE A 87 -16.58 2.64 -26.20
C ILE A 87 -17.80 1.82 -25.74
N VAL A 88 -18.95 2.49 -25.62
CA VAL A 88 -20.20 1.86 -25.17
C VAL A 88 -20.62 0.77 -26.15
N GLU A 89 -20.39 0.99 -27.44
CA GLU A 89 -20.69 0.07 -28.53
C GLU A 89 -19.72 -1.12 -28.52
N THR A 90 -18.41 -0.88 -28.39
CA THR A 90 -17.41 -1.96 -28.22
C THR A 90 -17.67 -2.80 -26.98
N ALA A 91 -18.01 -2.15 -25.86
CA ALA A 91 -18.35 -2.85 -24.62
C ALA A 91 -19.66 -3.63 -24.73
N ALA A 92 -20.64 -3.14 -25.49
CA ALA A 92 -21.87 -3.86 -25.80
C ALA A 92 -21.62 -5.09 -26.68
N VAL A 93 -20.73 -5.00 -27.67
CA VAL A 93 -20.30 -6.13 -28.51
C VAL A 93 -19.60 -7.19 -27.67
N VAL A 94 -18.63 -6.78 -26.85
CA VAL A 94 -17.92 -7.70 -25.94
C VAL A 94 -18.88 -8.33 -24.94
N GLY A 95 -19.79 -7.54 -24.35
CA GLY A 95 -20.83 -8.06 -23.47
C GLY A 95 -21.76 -9.06 -24.17
N GLY A 96 -22.13 -8.79 -25.41
CA GLY A 96 -22.95 -9.69 -26.24
C GLY A 96 -22.26 -11.03 -26.52
N ILE A 97 -20.96 -11.03 -26.80
CA ILE A 97 -20.17 -12.26 -26.99
C ILE A 97 -20.15 -13.12 -25.72
N ILE A 98 -20.09 -12.48 -24.55
CA ILE A 98 -20.05 -13.17 -23.24
C ILE A 98 -21.47 -13.53 -22.75
N GLY A 99 -22.53 -13.16 -23.50
CA GLY A 99 -23.92 -13.46 -23.16
C GLY A 99 -24.52 -12.56 -22.07
N LEU A 100 -23.95 -11.37 -21.85
CA LEU A 100 -24.42 -10.41 -20.85
C LEU A 100 -25.63 -9.61 -21.37
N PRO A 101 -26.62 -9.30 -20.51
CA PRO A 101 -27.73 -8.44 -20.87
C PRO A 101 -27.27 -7.04 -21.33
N PRO A 102 -27.83 -6.48 -22.42
CA PRO A 102 -27.40 -5.19 -22.98
C PRO A 102 -27.50 -4.02 -22.00
N ALA A 103 -28.41 -4.11 -21.02
CA ALA A 103 -28.63 -3.06 -20.03
C ALA A 103 -27.44 -2.85 -19.08
N TYR A 104 -26.58 -3.87 -18.88
CA TYR A 104 -25.49 -3.82 -17.89
C TYR A 104 -24.10 -4.13 -18.49
N SER A 105 -24.03 -4.53 -19.76
CA SER A 105 -22.80 -4.95 -20.43
C SER A 105 -21.70 -3.90 -20.34
N SER A 106 -22.01 -2.64 -20.65
CA SER A 106 -21.03 -1.54 -20.64
C SER A 106 -20.48 -1.27 -19.24
N SER A 107 -21.34 -1.22 -18.22
CA SER A 107 -20.93 -0.97 -16.84
C SER A 107 -20.05 -2.10 -16.29
N ILE A 108 -20.40 -3.35 -16.60
CA ILE A 108 -19.63 -4.52 -16.14
C ILE A 108 -18.22 -4.50 -16.75
N VAL A 109 -18.10 -4.24 -18.05
CA VAL A 109 -16.78 -4.14 -18.72
C VAL A 109 -15.93 -3.03 -18.13
N ILE A 110 -16.52 -1.86 -17.82
CA ILE A 110 -15.81 -0.74 -17.19
C ILE A 110 -15.31 -1.16 -15.80
N VAL A 111 -16.15 -1.78 -14.98
CA VAL A 111 -15.78 -2.24 -13.63
C VAL A 111 -14.64 -3.26 -13.70
N PHE A 112 -14.73 -4.26 -14.58
CA PHE A 112 -13.67 -5.25 -14.78
C PHE A 112 -12.37 -4.61 -15.24
N THR A 113 -12.45 -3.66 -16.16
CA THR A 113 -11.28 -2.91 -16.63
C THR A 113 -10.60 -2.13 -15.49
N LEU A 114 -11.37 -1.47 -14.64
CA LEU A 114 -10.84 -0.77 -13.46
C LEU A 114 -10.24 -1.73 -12.43
N MET A 115 -10.88 -2.88 -12.18
CA MET A 115 -10.31 -3.92 -11.32
C MET A 115 -9.00 -4.47 -11.87
N LEU A 116 -8.92 -4.71 -13.18
CA LEU A 116 -7.71 -5.18 -13.84
C LEU A 116 -6.59 -4.14 -13.75
N ALA A 117 -6.90 -2.87 -14.03
CA ALA A 117 -5.95 -1.77 -13.89
C ALA A 117 -5.40 -1.68 -12.45
N TRP A 118 -6.27 -1.81 -11.45
CA TRP A 118 -5.86 -1.84 -10.06
C TRP A 118 -4.95 -3.04 -9.75
N LEU A 119 -5.30 -4.24 -10.20
CA LEU A 119 -4.51 -5.46 -10.02
C LEU A 119 -3.12 -5.35 -10.67
N LEU A 120 -3.03 -4.81 -11.89
CA LEU A 120 -1.77 -4.57 -12.61
C LEU A 120 -0.89 -3.55 -11.87
N CYS A 121 -1.49 -2.50 -11.33
CA CYS A 121 -0.76 -1.50 -10.57
C CYS A 121 -0.27 -2.07 -9.22
N ALA A 122 -1.12 -2.85 -8.54
CA ALA A 122 -0.80 -3.51 -7.28
C ALA A 122 0.29 -4.58 -7.45
N SER A 123 0.28 -5.34 -8.54
CA SER A 123 1.34 -6.30 -8.84
C SER A 123 2.67 -5.60 -9.10
N GLY A 124 2.67 -4.47 -9.83
CA GLY A 124 3.84 -3.61 -9.99
C GLY A 124 4.40 -3.12 -8.65
N ASP A 125 3.54 -2.60 -7.78
CA ASP A 125 3.91 -2.14 -6.42
C ASP A 125 4.49 -3.27 -5.57
N TRP A 126 3.91 -4.47 -5.64
CA TRP A 126 4.46 -5.65 -4.97
C TRP A 126 5.86 -6.03 -5.50
N VAL A 127 6.06 -6.02 -6.81
CA VAL A 127 7.39 -6.27 -7.42
C VAL A 127 8.40 -5.18 -7.00
N GLY A 128 7.98 -3.92 -6.95
CA GLY A 128 8.80 -2.80 -6.48
C GLY A 128 9.25 -2.99 -5.03
N THR A 129 8.31 -3.29 -4.14
CA THR A 129 8.63 -3.53 -2.71
C THR A 129 9.50 -4.77 -2.51
N ALA A 130 9.21 -5.87 -3.18
CA ALA A 130 9.99 -7.12 -3.11
C ALA A 130 11.43 -6.91 -3.62
N SER A 131 11.60 -6.30 -4.78
CA SER A 131 12.93 -6.02 -5.36
C SER A 131 13.76 -5.12 -4.45
N ARG A 132 13.15 -4.10 -3.85
CA ARG A 132 13.83 -3.25 -2.87
C ARG A 132 14.32 -4.02 -1.64
N HIS A 133 13.51 -4.95 -1.12
CA HIS A 133 13.92 -5.79 0.01
C HIS A 133 15.09 -6.71 -0.35
N LEU A 134 15.08 -7.30 -1.54
CA LEU A 134 16.19 -8.12 -2.05
C LEU A 134 17.49 -7.31 -2.19
N ILE A 135 17.40 -6.09 -2.72
CA ILE A 135 18.56 -5.21 -2.89
C ILE A 135 19.14 -4.81 -1.53
N ILE A 136 18.30 -4.45 -0.56
CA ILE A 136 18.77 -4.11 0.80
C ILE A 136 19.41 -5.34 1.47
N ALA A 137 18.81 -6.53 1.32
CA ALA A 137 19.35 -7.77 1.86
C ALA A 137 20.70 -8.16 1.22
N ALA A 138 20.87 -7.91 -0.07
CA ALA A 138 22.13 -8.16 -0.79
C ALA A 138 23.22 -7.15 -0.43
N ILE A 139 22.87 -5.88 -0.21
CA ILE A 139 23.82 -4.79 0.12
C ILE A 139 24.18 -4.79 1.60
N THR A 140 23.34 -5.36 2.48
CA THR A 140 23.68 -5.53 3.90
C THR A 140 24.46 -6.84 4.03
N PRO A 141 25.81 -6.85 3.93
CA PRO A 141 26.56 -8.05 4.24
C PRO A 141 26.14 -8.47 5.63
N GLN A 142 25.76 -9.75 5.77
CA GLN A 142 25.51 -10.38 7.06
C GLN A 142 26.62 -9.94 8.01
N ALA A 143 26.32 -8.99 8.89
CA ALA A 143 27.24 -8.59 9.93
C ALA A 143 27.49 -9.86 10.72
N HIS A 144 28.67 -10.41 10.46
CA HIS A 144 29.29 -11.57 11.06
C HIS A 144 28.51 -12.03 12.29
N SER A 145 27.76 -13.12 12.14
CA SER A 145 27.01 -13.74 13.24
C SER A 145 27.91 -13.72 14.48
N PRO A 146 27.54 -12.95 15.53
CA PRO A 146 28.38 -12.85 16.71
C PRO A 146 28.60 -14.27 17.20
N ASN A 147 29.87 -14.66 17.22
CA ASN A 147 30.37 -15.99 17.53
C ASN A 147 29.47 -16.67 18.59
N PRO A 148 28.71 -17.72 18.24
CA PRO A 148 27.78 -18.37 19.18
C PRO A 148 28.52 -18.94 20.41
N GLY A 149 29.86 -19.02 20.38
CA GLY A 149 30.69 -19.46 21.49
C GLY A 149 30.98 -18.42 22.59
N LEU A 150 30.49 -17.17 22.51
CA LEU A 150 30.81 -16.12 23.49
C LEU A 150 29.59 -15.59 24.27
N ARG A 151 28.55 -16.41 24.48
CA ARG A 151 27.34 -15.98 25.21
C ARG A 151 26.88 -16.86 26.37
N ASP A 152 27.58 -17.96 26.66
CA ASP A 152 27.14 -18.92 27.68
C ASP A 152 27.96 -18.94 28.97
N THR A 153 29.11 -18.25 29.07
CA THR A 153 29.89 -18.25 30.32
C THR A 153 29.44 -17.21 31.35
N ASP A 154 28.82 -16.10 30.95
CA ASP A 154 28.41 -15.04 31.90
C ASP A 154 27.02 -15.25 32.52
N ARG A 155 26.25 -16.25 32.06
CA ARG A 155 24.90 -16.51 32.58
C ARG A 155 24.87 -17.53 33.72
N GLN A 156 25.98 -18.23 33.97
CA GLN A 156 26.03 -19.31 34.95
C GLN A 156 26.32 -18.81 36.39
N ASP A 157 26.74 -17.56 36.55
CA ASP A 157 27.09 -16.96 37.86
C ASP A 157 26.01 -16.05 38.46
N ARG A 158 24.76 -16.06 37.97
CA ARG A 158 23.66 -15.44 38.73
C ARG A 158 23.14 -16.42 39.79
N PRO A 159 23.44 -16.22 41.08
CA PRO A 159 22.77 -16.97 42.13
C PRO A 159 21.27 -16.71 42.02
N ALA A 160 20.51 -17.79 42.03
CA ALA A 160 19.06 -17.81 42.01
C ALA A 160 18.51 -16.95 43.16
N LYS A 161 18.21 -15.68 42.87
CA LYS A 161 17.33 -14.89 43.73
C LYS A 161 15.93 -15.44 43.54
N ALA A 162 15.57 -16.31 44.48
CA ALA A 162 14.21 -16.68 44.78
C ALA A 162 13.35 -15.41 44.95
N HIS A 163 12.55 -15.10 43.94
CA HIS A 163 11.31 -14.34 44.11
C HIS A 163 10.20 -15.37 43.94
N ILE A 164 9.89 -16.11 45.02
CA ILE A 164 8.77 -15.81 45.91
C ILE A 164 7.56 -15.38 45.09
N ALA A 165 6.76 -16.41 44.79
CA ALA A 165 5.38 -16.29 44.38
C ALA A 165 4.63 -15.33 45.30
N THR A 166 3.98 -14.33 44.70
CA THR A 166 2.79 -13.68 45.29
C THR A 166 1.87 -13.32 44.14
N GLN A 167 1.03 -14.27 43.75
CA GLN A 167 -0.29 -13.97 43.23
C GLN A 167 -1.12 -13.34 44.36
N PRO A 168 -1.80 -12.22 44.08
CA PRO A 168 -3.22 -12.11 44.42
C PRO A 168 -4.00 -11.81 43.13
N ALA A 169 -4.91 -12.68 42.69
CA ALA A 169 -6.27 -12.81 43.20
C ALA A 169 -7.05 -11.48 43.13
N THR A 170 -8.03 -11.46 42.22
CA THR A 170 -9.33 -10.74 42.27
C THR A 170 -9.34 -9.20 42.36
N CYS A 171 -10.03 -8.54 41.42
CA CYS A 171 -11.28 -7.84 41.76
C CYS A 171 -12.01 -7.38 40.48
N GLU A 172 -13.02 -8.16 40.12
CA GLU A 172 -14.31 -7.76 39.57
C GLU A 172 -14.70 -6.29 39.86
N LYS A 173 -14.95 -5.50 38.81
CA LYS A 173 -15.91 -4.38 38.87
C LYS A 173 -16.70 -4.24 37.58
N VAL A 174 -17.91 -4.81 37.67
CA VAL A 174 -19.14 -4.40 37.00
C VAL A 174 -19.41 -2.92 37.27
N TYR A 175 -19.64 -2.12 36.23
CA TYR A 175 -20.48 -0.91 36.21
C TYR A 175 -20.95 -0.77 34.76
N GLN A 176 -22.21 -1.17 34.46
CA GLN A 176 -23.38 -0.28 34.36
C GLN A 176 -23.15 0.90 33.42
#